data_AF-A0A843A9S7-F1
#
_entry.id   AF-A0A843A9S7-F1
#
_cell.length_a   1.000
_cell.length_b   1.000
_cell.length_c   1.000
_cell.angle_alpha   90.00
_cell.angle_beta   90.00
_cell.angle_gamma   90.00
#
_symmetry.space_group_name_H-M   'P 1'
#
loop_
_entity.id
_entity.type
_entity.pdbx_description
1 polymer ?
#
loop_
_entity_poly.entity_id
_entity_poly.type
_entity_poly.pdbx_seq_one_letter_code
_entity_poly.pdbx_strand_id
1 'polypeptide(L)' 'MSTTHEWIYRHFKELVDKYAGKYVAVGENGIISVGLSPKLVEEEAQKKSCGKKVSVILVPKREDLNCLL' A
#
# COMPACT_ATOMS: atom_id res chain seq x y z
N MET A 1 -7.07 8.13 14.08
CA MET A 1 -6.33 7.61 12.91
C MET A 1 -6.72 6.14 12.71
N SER A 2 -6.91 5.68 11.48
CA SER A 2 -7.13 4.24 11.23
C SER A 2 -5.83 3.46 11.48
N THR A 3 -5.90 2.27 12.06
CA THR A 3 -4.75 1.38 12.31
C THR A 3 -3.88 1.16 11.07
N THR A 4 -4.51 1.06 9.90
CA THR A 4 -3.83 0.94 8.60
C THR A 4 -2.95 2.15 8.25
N HIS A 5 -3.37 3.37 8.58
CA HIS A 5 -2.57 4.58 8.29
C HIS A 5 -1.31 4.63 9.16
N GLU A 6 -1.40 4.23 10.42
CA GLU A 6 -0.23 4.18 11.30
C GLU A 6 0.78 3.13 10.80
N TRP A 7 0.29 1.96 10.38
CA TRP A 7 1.14 0.92 9.79
C TRP A 7 1.84 1.43 8.52
N ILE A 8 1.09 2.06 7.60
CA ILE A 8 1.66 2.65 6.38
C ILE A 8 2.76 3.66 6.73
N TYR A 9 2.54 4.54 7.70
CA TYR A 9 3.52 5.55 8.09
C TYR A 9 4.80 4.91 8.66
N ARG A 10 4.66 3.95 9.60
CA ARG A 10 5.81 3.25 10.20
C ARG A 10 6.60 2.44 9.18
N HIS A 11 5.94 1.90 8.17
CA HIS A 11 6.55 1.05 7.14
C HIS A 11 6.79 1.78 5.82
N PHE A 12 6.58 3.09 5.74
CA PHE A 12 6.58 3.83 4.47
C PHE A 12 7.92 3.72 3.73
N LYS A 13 9.03 3.83 4.46
CA LYS A 13 10.37 3.68 3.89
C LYS A 13 10.56 2.31 3.23
N GLU A 14 10.10 1.24 3.89
CA GLU A 14 10.17 -0.12 3.34
C GLU A 14 9.27 -0.28 2.12
N LEU A 15 8.08 0.33 2.15
CA LEU A 15 7.15 0.32 1.02
C LEU A 15 7.79 0.96 -0.21
N VAL A 16 8.39 2.14 -0.06
CA VAL A 16 9.09 2.83 -1.15
C VAL A 16 10.27 2.01 -1.65
N ASP A 17 11.04 1.39 -0.75
CA ASP A 17 12.23 0.62 -1.14
C ASP A 17 11.88 -0.62 -1.99
N LYS A 18 10.83 -1.35 -1.61
CA LYS A 18 10.46 -2.63 -2.22
C LYS A 18 9.39 -2.53 -3.31
N TYR A 19 8.51 -1.54 -3.22
CA TYR A 19 7.28 -1.44 -3.99
C TYR A 19 7.08 -0.10 -4.69
N ALA A 20 8.13 0.73 -4.83
CA ALA A 20 8.09 1.96 -5.61
C ALA A 20 7.37 1.78 -6.96
N GLY A 21 6.41 2.66 -7.24
CA GLY A 21 5.61 2.67 -8.46
C GLY A 21 4.54 1.57 -8.54
N LYS A 22 4.31 0.81 -7.47
CA LYS A 22 3.27 -0.22 -7.40
C LYS A 22 2.13 0.20 -6.48
N TYR A 23 0.97 -0.38 -6.71
CA TYR A 23 -0.17 -0.33 -5.80
C TYR A 23 0.00 -1.42 -4.73
N VAL A 24 -0.23 -1.03 -3.48
CA VAL A 24 -0.15 -1.92 -2.31
C VAL A 24 -1.45 -1.82 -1.53
N ALA A 25 -2.09 -2.96 -1.26
CA ALA A 25 -3.19 -3.04 -0.32
C ALA A 25 -2.67 -3.39 1.07
N VAL A 26 -3.02 -2.56 2.05
CA VAL A 26 -2.66 -2.72 3.45
C VAL A 26 -3.92 -2.96 4.27
N GLY A 27 -3.89 -4.00 5.10
CA GLY A 27 -4.94 -4.32 6.06
C GLY A 27 -4.54 -3.92 7.48
N GLU A 28 -5.20 -4.52 8.46
CA GLU A 28 -4.94 -4.26 9.88
C GLU A 28 -3.53 -4.69 10.32
N ASN A 29 -3.00 -5.78 9.72
CA ASN A 29 -1.73 -6.40 10.10
C ASN A 29 -0.63 -6.28 9.02
N GLY A 30 -0.80 -5.41 8.02
CA GLY A 30 0.20 -5.16 6.98
C GLY A 30 -0.26 -5.46 5.56
N ILE A 31 0.70 -5.79 4.68
CA ILE A 31 0.48 -5.92 3.24
C ILE A 31 -0.31 -7.19 2.91
N ILE A 32 -1.36 -7.06 2.12
CA ILE A 32 -2.22 -8.17 1.67
C ILE A 32 -1.96 -8.51 0.19
N SER A 33 -1.80 -7.48 -0.64
CA SER A 33 -1.58 -7.63 -2.08
C SER A 33 -0.75 -6.47 -2.63
N VAL A 34 -0.04 -6.75 -3.73
CA VAL A 34 0.80 -5.78 -4.46
C VAL A 34 0.60 -6.00 -5.95
N GLY A 35 0.55 -4.93 -6.74
CA GLY A 35 0.38 -5.03 -8.18
C GLY A 35 0.50 -3.70 -8.91
N LEU A 36 0.28 -3.72 -10.23
CA LEU A 36 0.38 -2.54 -11.10
C LEU A 36 -0.98 -1.92 -11.42
N SER A 37 -2.07 -2.59 -11.07
CA SER A 37 -3.43 -2.12 -11.28
C SER A 37 -4.14 -1.99 -9.94
N PRO A 38 -4.71 -0.82 -9.60
CA PRO A 38 -5.39 -0.61 -8.32
C PRO A 38 -6.59 -1.55 -8.17
N LYS A 39 -7.31 -1.79 -9.27
CA LYS A 39 -8.49 -2.66 -9.30
C LYS A 39 -8.13 -4.11 -8.95
N LEU A 40 -7.10 -4.66 -9.61
CA LEU A 40 -6.68 -6.03 -9.34
C LEU A 40 -6.12 -6.20 -7.92
N VAL A 41 -5.40 -5.18 -7.43
CA VAL A 41 -4.87 -5.17 -6.06
C VAL A 41 -6.00 -5.17 -5.03
N GLU A 42 -7.03 -4.35 -5.24
CA GLU A 42 -8.21 -4.31 -4.37
C GLU A 42 -9.01 -5.61 -4.41
N GLU A 43 -9.28 -6.16 -5.60
CA GLU A 43 -10.01 -7.43 -5.75
C GLU A 43 -9.29 -8.58 -5.03
N GLU A 44 -7.97 -8.68 -5.19
CA GLU A 44 -7.17 -9.70 -4.50
C GLU A 44 -7.11 -9.47 -2.99
N ALA A 45 -7.05 -8.21 -2.55
CA ALA A 45 -7.07 -7.88 -1.13
C ALA A 45 -8.42 -8.24 -0.50
N GLN A 46 -9.53 -7.93 -1.17
CA GLN A 46 -10.89 -8.20 -0.69
C GLN A 46 -11.13 -9.70 -0.52
N LYS A 47 -10.66 -10.53 -1.47
CA LYS A 47 -10.71 -11.99 -1.38
C LYS A 47 -9.91 -12.51 -0.18
N LYS A 48 -8.70 -12.00 0.03
CA LYS A 48 -7.80 -12.45 1.11
C LYS A 48 -8.19 -11.94 2.49
N SER A 49 -8.82 -10.77 2.55
CA SER A 49 -9.24 -10.14 3.80
C SER A 49 -10.60 -10.59 4.32
N CYS A 50 -11.27 -11.53 3.64
CA CYS A 50 -12.60 -12.03 4.00
C CYS A 50 -13.61 -10.90 4.25
N GLY A 51 -13.57 -9.84 3.44
CA GLY A 51 -14.46 -8.69 3.58
C GLY A 51 -14.03 -7.62 4.59
N LYS A 52 -12.89 -7.76 5.27
CA LYS A 52 -12.35 -6.70 6.12
C LYS A 52 -11.90 -5.50 5.29
N LYS A 53 -11.95 -4.31 5.89
CA LYS A 53 -11.57 -3.05 5.24
C LYS A 53 -10.07 -3.04 4.92
N VAL A 54 -9.75 -2.76 3.67
CA VAL A 54 -8.38 -2.62 3.15
C VAL A 54 -8.15 -1.18 2.67
N SER A 55 -6.91 -0.72 2.72
CA SER A 55 -6.51 0.56 2.11
C SER A 55 -5.53 0.31 0.98
N VAL A 56 -5.87 0.76 -0.22
CA VAL A 56 -5.00 0.67 -1.39
C VAL A 56 -4.29 2.00 -1.57
N ILE A 57 -2.96 1.97 -1.66
CA ILE A 57 -2.13 3.15 -1.88
C ILE A 57 -1.22 2.93 -3.09
N LEU A 58 -0.97 4.01 -3.84
CA LEU A 58 0.13 4.04 -4.80
C LEU A 58 1.41 4.41 -4.04
N VAL A 59 2.41 3.54 -4.11
CA VAL A 59 3.71 3.83 -3.51
C VAL A 59 4.48 4.74 -4.48
N PRO A 60 4.89 5.95 -4.07
CA PRO A 60 5.66 6.85 -4.92
C PRO A 60 7.01 6.24 -5.26
N LYS A 61 7.58 6.60 -6.42
CA LYS A 61 8.97 6.26 -6.69
C LYS A 61 9.88 7.20 -5.90
N ARG A 62 11.13 6.80 -5.70
CA ARG A 62 12.12 7.66 -5.03
C ARG A 62 12.29 9.00 -5.75
N GLU A 63 12.17 8.99 -7.07
CA GLU A 63 12.25 10.19 -7.91
C GLU A 63 11.11 11.18 -7.59
N ASP A 64 9.89 10.69 -7.33
CA ASP A 64 8.74 11.53 -6.94
C ASP A 64 8.95 12.19 -5.57
N LEU A 65 9.71 11.56 -4.67
CA LEU A 65 10.03 12.10 -3.34
C LEU A 65 11.06 13.22 -3.40
N ASN A 66 11.89 13.26 -4.45
CA ASN A 66 12.92 14.28 -4.61
C ASN A 66 12.39 15.60 -5.20
N CYS A 67 11.17 15.62 -5.73
CA CYS A 67 10.53 16.84 -6.27
C CYS A 67 10.01 17.83 -5.20
N LEU A 68 10.34 17.62 -3.93
CA LEU A 68 9.94 18.48 -2.80
C LEU A 68 11.02 19.52 -2.39
N LEU A 69 12.03 19.76 -3.23
CA LEU A 69 13.13 20.70 -3.00
C LEU A 69 13.07 21.92 -3.91
#